data_AF-C0B614-F1
#
_entry.id   AF-C0B614-F1
#
_cell.length_a   1.000
_cell.length_b   1.000
_cell.length_c   1.000
_cell.angle_alpha   90.00
_cell.angle_beta   90.00
_cell.angle_gamma   90.00
#
_symmetry.space_group_name_H-M   'P 1'
#
loop_
_entity.id
_entity.type
_entity.pdbx_description
1 polymer ?
#
loop_
_entity_poly.entity_id
_entity_poly.type
_entity_poly.pdbx_seq_one_letter_code
_entity_poly.pdbx_strand_id
1 'polypeptide(L)'
;MAPVEKRKQMKVSLMGFEHVVSCLCECEVKARRELDEKMQREEAQRQLYQRKSVGLRERRFWEWKFENDNGSNQKILIARQYVENWTDMKRKNVGLLLMGPVGTGKSFFAGCIANALLEQGERVMMTNFSIILNEMTSYQADKNQIIQNLVDYPLLIIDDLGIERNSEFALEQVYNVIDSRYCKMLPLIVTTNLGLNEMKSADLDTAHQRIYSRILEMCVPIYCGGEDKRKEEGTEKLVQVQNLITG
;
A
#
# COMPACT_ATOMS: atom_id res chain seq x y z
N MET A 1 -27.40 40.21 -29.45
CA MET A 1 -25.93 40.40 -29.32
C MET A 1 -25.70 41.05 -27.96
N ALA A 2 -25.20 40.31 -26.97
CA ALA A 2 -24.89 40.89 -25.67
C ALA A 2 -23.72 41.90 -25.82
N PRO A 3 -23.75 43.06 -25.14
CA PRO A 3 -22.73 44.08 -25.30
C PRO A 3 -21.39 43.57 -24.76
N VAL A 4 -20.34 43.68 -25.59
CA VAL A 4 -18.97 43.38 -25.18
C VAL A 4 -18.52 44.49 -24.23
N GLU A 5 -18.65 44.28 -22.92
CA GLU A 5 -18.09 45.18 -21.91
C GLU A 5 -16.59 45.38 -22.17
N LYS A 6 -16.16 46.65 -22.28
CA LYS A 6 -14.75 47.00 -22.46
C LYS A 6 -13.95 46.54 -21.24
N ARG A 7 -13.11 45.51 -21.41
CA ARG A 7 -12.24 44.97 -20.36
C ARG A 7 -11.35 46.06 -19.76
N LYS A 8 -11.23 46.08 -18.43
CA LYS A 8 -10.33 46.97 -17.69
C LYS A 8 -8.88 46.63 -18.10
N GLN A 9 -8.08 47.64 -18.41
CA GLN A 9 -6.68 47.48 -18.81
C GLN A 9 -5.76 48.14 -17.79
N MET A 10 -4.54 47.62 -17.65
CA MET A 10 -3.49 48.24 -16.84
C MET A 10 -2.15 48.21 -17.54
N LYS A 11 -1.30 49.18 -17.23
CA LYS A 11 0.09 49.22 -17.70
C LYS A 11 0.98 48.46 -16.72
N VAL A 12 1.78 47.54 -17.23
CA VAL A 12 2.81 46.81 -16.48
C VAL A 12 4.14 47.00 -17.17
N SER A 13 5.19 47.25 -16.38
CA SER A 13 6.56 47.31 -16.89
C SER A 13 7.18 45.91 -16.83
N LEU A 14 7.56 45.37 -17.99
CA LEU A 14 8.21 44.06 -18.12
C LEU A 14 9.47 44.26 -18.96
N MET A 15 10.62 43.84 -18.43
CA MET A 15 11.93 43.98 -19.10
C MET A 15 12.27 45.41 -19.58
N GLY A 16 11.80 46.44 -18.86
CA GLY A 16 12.07 47.84 -19.20
C GLY A 16 11.13 48.45 -20.27
N PHE A 17 10.16 47.68 -20.78
CA PHE A 17 9.14 48.16 -21.72
C PHE A 17 7.76 48.25 -21.05
N GLU A 18 6.97 49.27 -21.39
CA GLU A 18 5.57 49.38 -20.96
C GLU A 18 4.68 48.48 -21.81
N HIS A 19 3.94 47.58 -21.16
CA HIS A 19 2.94 46.73 -21.78
C HIS A 19 1.54 47.07 -21.23
N VAL A 20 0.55 47.14 -22.12
CA VAL A 20 -0.86 47.24 -21.73
C VAL A 20 -1.45 45.84 -21.71
N VAL A 21 -1.90 45.38 -20.54
CA VAL A 21 -2.56 44.07 -20.39
C VAL A 21 -4.01 44.24 -19.96
N SER A 22 -4.87 43.30 -20.37
CA SER A 22 -6.23 43.24 -19.84
C SER A 22 -6.22 42.65 -18.44
N CYS A 23 -6.86 43.32 -17.50
CA CYS A 23 -7.18 42.77 -16.20
C CYS A 23 -8.24 41.68 -16.38
N LEU A 24 -8.01 40.51 -15.76
CA LEU A 24 -9.02 39.47 -15.67
C LEU A 24 -10.19 39.98 -14.82
N CYS A 25 -11.43 39.76 -15.25
CA CYS A 25 -12.58 39.98 -14.36
C CYS A 25 -12.56 38.96 -13.21
N GLU A 26 -13.25 39.27 -12.10
CA GLU A 26 -13.43 38.29 -11.01
C GLU A 26 -14.07 36.99 -11.51
N CYS A 27 -14.96 37.08 -12.50
CA CYS A 27 -15.53 35.93 -13.20
C CYS A 27 -14.49 35.03 -13.87
N GLU A 28 -13.52 35.61 -14.58
CA GLU A 28 -12.45 34.91 -15.28
C GLU A 28 -11.43 34.34 -14.31
N VAL A 29 -11.14 35.05 -13.21
CA VAL A 29 -10.29 34.54 -12.12
C VAL A 29 -10.93 33.31 -11.47
N LYS A 30 -12.25 33.37 -11.17
CA LYS A 30 -12.99 32.23 -10.61
C LYS A 30 -13.03 31.05 -11.58
N ALA A 31 -13.40 31.28 -12.84
CA ALA A 31 -13.44 30.24 -13.87
C ALA A 31 -12.07 29.57 -14.09
N ARG A 32 -10.98 30.35 -14.03
CA ARG A 32 -9.61 29.82 -14.14
C ARG A 32 -9.22 28.98 -12.92
N ARG A 33 -9.56 29.40 -11.70
CA ARG A 33 -9.33 28.61 -10.48
C ARG A 33 -10.08 27.28 -10.52
N GLU A 34 -11.36 27.30 -10.92
CA GLU A 34 -12.16 26.08 -11.06
C GLU A 34 -11.57 25.12 -12.11
N LEU A 35 -11.07 25.65 -13.22
CA LEU A 35 -10.39 24.86 -14.24
C LEU A 35 -9.06 24.27 -13.73
N ASP A 36 -8.24 25.08 -13.06
CA ASP A 36 -6.96 24.64 -12.48
C ASP A 36 -7.17 23.57 -11.41
N GLU A 37 -8.16 23.76 -10.52
CA GLU A 37 -8.54 22.75 -9.52
C GLU A 37 -9.04 21.46 -10.18
N LYS A 38 -9.83 21.56 -11.26
CA LYS A 38 -10.30 20.39 -12.00
C LYS A 38 -9.12 19.62 -12.62
N MET A 39 -8.20 20.31 -13.28
CA MET A 39 -7.01 19.70 -13.86
C MET A 39 -6.14 19.03 -12.78
N GLN A 40 -5.94 19.70 -11.64
CA GLN A 40 -5.18 19.13 -10.51
C GLN A 40 -5.86 17.87 -9.95
N ARG A 41 -7.19 17.85 -9.83
CA ARG A 41 -7.94 16.67 -9.38
C ARG A 41 -7.81 15.50 -10.37
N GLU A 42 -7.94 15.77 -11.67
CA GLU A 42 -7.78 14.77 -12.72
C GLU A 42 -6.36 14.18 -12.73
N GLU A 43 -5.34 15.03 -12.59
CA GLU A 43 -3.95 14.58 -12.49
C GLU A 43 -3.70 13.74 -11.23
N ALA A 44 -4.16 14.20 -10.07
CA ALA A 44 -4.05 13.44 -8.82
C ALA A 44 -4.71 12.07 -8.91
N GLN A 45 -5.91 11.99 -9.52
CA GLN A 45 -6.61 10.74 -9.74
C GLN A 45 -5.83 9.80 -10.67
N ARG A 46 -5.26 10.34 -11.75
CA ARG A 46 -4.41 9.56 -12.67
C ARG A 46 -3.17 9.02 -11.98
N GLN A 47 -2.48 9.85 -11.20
CA GLN A 47 -1.29 9.44 -10.46
C GLN A 47 -1.63 8.38 -9.42
N LEU A 48 -2.73 8.53 -8.69
CA LEU A 48 -3.20 7.54 -7.73
C LEU A 48 -3.51 6.20 -8.42
N TYR A 49 -4.22 6.24 -9.55
CA TYR A 49 -4.52 5.04 -10.34
C TYR A 49 -3.23 4.32 -10.78
N GLN A 50 -2.24 5.06 -11.27
CA GLN A 50 -0.94 4.50 -11.66
C GLN A 50 -0.25 3.84 -10.45
N ARG A 51 -0.15 4.55 -9.32
CA ARG A 51 0.43 4.01 -8.09
C ARG A 51 -0.28 2.74 -7.61
N LYS A 52 -1.61 2.70 -7.59
CA LYS A 52 -2.40 1.52 -7.21
C LYS A 52 -2.21 0.36 -8.20
N SER A 53 -2.18 0.63 -9.50
CA SER A 53 -1.98 -0.42 -10.52
C SER A 53 -0.65 -1.17 -10.40
N VAL A 54 0.39 -0.47 -9.95
CA VAL A 54 1.71 -1.05 -9.73
C VAL A 54 1.82 -1.68 -8.33
N GLY A 55 1.43 -0.93 -7.30
CA GLY A 55 1.63 -1.31 -5.89
C GLY A 55 0.60 -2.29 -5.33
N LEU A 56 -0.60 -2.32 -5.91
CA LEU A 56 -1.74 -3.16 -5.54
C LEU A 56 -2.25 -3.88 -6.79
N ARG A 57 -1.47 -4.84 -7.28
CA ARG A 57 -1.75 -5.52 -8.56
C ARG A 57 -3.12 -6.20 -8.61
N GLU A 58 -3.57 -6.74 -7.48
CA GLU A 58 -4.91 -7.32 -7.38
C GLU A 58 -5.95 -6.23 -7.12
N ARG A 59 -6.92 -6.10 -8.04
CA ARG A 59 -7.99 -5.08 -7.95
C ARG A 59 -8.79 -5.15 -6.65
N ARG A 60 -8.97 -6.34 -6.07
CA ARG A 60 -9.69 -6.49 -4.79
C ARG A 60 -9.05 -5.68 -3.66
N PHE A 61 -7.74 -5.43 -3.70
CA PHE A 61 -7.04 -4.65 -2.68
C PHE A 61 -7.34 -3.15 -2.78
N TRP A 62 -7.88 -2.65 -3.90
CA TRP A 62 -8.11 -1.21 -4.08
C TRP A 62 -9.22 -0.67 -3.16
N GLU A 63 -10.14 -1.57 -2.78
CA GLU A 63 -11.27 -1.29 -1.88
C GLU A 63 -10.94 -1.60 -0.41
N TRP A 64 -9.72 -2.08 -0.12
CA TRP A 64 -9.27 -2.29 1.26
C TRP A 64 -8.87 -0.97 1.88
N LYS A 65 -9.87 -0.20 2.30
CA LYS A 65 -9.69 1.11 2.92
C LYS A 65 -10.17 1.12 4.35
N PHE A 66 -9.65 2.04 5.13
CA PHE A 66 -10.00 2.16 6.53
C PHE A 66 -11.49 2.48 6.76
N GLU A 67 -12.14 3.17 5.82
CA GLU A 67 -13.57 3.47 5.83
C GLU A 67 -14.45 2.23 5.65
N ASN A 68 -13.90 1.18 5.02
CA ASN A 68 -14.60 -0.07 4.77
C ASN A 68 -14.38 -1.11 5.89
N ASP A 69 -13.70 -0.72 6.98
CA ASP A 69 -13.55 -1.59 8.14
C ASP A 69 -14.87 -1.62 8.95
N ASN A 70 -15.28 -2.83 9.34
CA ASN A 70 -16.51 -3.05 10.11
C ASN A 70 -16.31 -2.91 11.64
N GLY A 71 -15.14 -2.47 12.11
CA GLY A 71 -14.84 -2.23 13.53
C GLY A 71 -14.65 -3.48 14.39
N SER A 72 -14.77 -4.69 13.82
CA SER A 72 -14.70 -5.96 14.56
C SER A 72 -13.33 -6.24 15.20
N ASN A 73 -12.25 -5.67 14.66
CA ASN A 73 -10.92 -5.84 15.22
C ASN A 73 -10.26 -4.49 15.48
N GLN A 74 -10.19 -4.12 16.77
CA GLN A 74 -9.66 -2.85 17.26
C GLN A 74 -8.19 -2.60 16.86
N LYS A 75 -7.44 -3.63 16.45
CA LYS A 75 -6.05 -3.48 15.99
C LYS A 75 -5.94 -2.66 14.69
N ILE A 76 -7.04 -2.44 13.97
CA ILE A 76 -7.08 -1.48 12.86
C ILE A 76 -6.63 -0.07 13.29
N LEU A 77 -6.84 0.31 14.56
CA LEU A 77 -6.39 1.61 15.10
C LEU A 77 -4.88 1.75 15.05
N ILE A 78 -4.14 0.66 15.27
CA ILE A 78 -2.67 0.66 15.17
C ILE A 78 -2.25 0.89 13.72
N ALA A 79 -2.95 0.27 12.77
CA ALA A 79 -2.71 0.48 11.34
C ALA A 79 -2.99 1.94 10.92
N ARG A 80 -4.06 2.55 11.44
CA ARG A 80 -4.34 3.99 11.22
C ARG A 80 -3.23 4.87 11.80
N GLN A 81 -2.86 4.66 13.06
CA GLN A 81 -1.78 5.41 13.72
C GLN A 81 -0.43 5.24 13.03
N TYR A 82 -0.15 4.07 12.46
CA TYR A 82 1.06 3.82 11.68
C TYR A 82 1.12 4.72 10.43
N VAL A 83 -0.01 4.88 9.73
CA VAL A 83 -0.12 5.76 8.56
C VAL A 83 -0.04 7.23 8.96
N GLU A 84 -0.73 7.64 10.02
CA GLU A 84 -0.69 9.02 10.54
C GLU A 84 0.73 9.45 10.91
N ASN A 85 1.54 8.52 11.44
CA ASN A 85 2.92 8.76 11.84
C ASN A 85 3.94 8.27 10.80
N TRP A 86 3.53 8.08 9.54
CA TRP A 86 4.35 7.42 8.51
C TRP A 86 5.74 8.06 8.33
N THR A 87 5.85 9.39 8.36
CA THR A 87 7.14 10.08 8.22
C THR A 87 8.15 9.63 9.28
N ASP A 88 7.70 9.43 10.52
CA ASP A 88 8.54 8.96 11.62
C ASP A 88 8.79 7.45 11.52
N MET A 89 7.77 6.66 11.18
CA MET A 89 7.90 5.22 10.98
C MET A 89 8.92 4.90 9.88
N LYS A 90 8.86 5.62 8.77
CA LYS A 90 9.80 5.53 7.64
C LYS A 90 11.21 5.92 8.05
N ARG A 91 11.38 7.07 8.72
CA ARG A 91 12.70 7.55 9.16
C ARG A 91 13.36 6.60 10.16
N LYS A 92 12.58 6.00 11.06
CA LYS A 92 13.07 5.08 12.10
C LYS A 92 13.13 3.62 11.64
N ASN A 93 12.79 3.32 10.37
CA ASN A 93 12.72 1.97 9.83
C ASN A 93 11.83 1.02 10.66
N VAL A 94 10.64 1.48 11.05
CA VAL A 94 9.70 0.69 11.85
C VAL A 94 8.77 -0.09 10.92
N GLY A 95 8.95 -1.40 10.85
CA GLY A 95 8.05 -2.33 10.17
C GLY A 95 6.93 -2.85 11.07
N LEU A 96 5.99 -3.60 10.50
CA LEU A 96 4.94 -4.30 11.26
C LEU A 96 4.91 -5.78 10.91
N LEU A 97 4.76 -6.62 11.92
CA LEU A 97 4.55 -8.05 11.76
C LEU A 97 3.13 -8.38 12.23
N LEU A 98 2.20 -8.47 11.28
CA LEU A 98 0.79 -8.77 11.53
C LEU A 98 0.61 -10.29 11.60
N MET A 99 0.32 -10.81 12.79
CA MET A 99 0.25 -12.25 13.07
C MET A 99 -1.12 -12.67 13.58
N GLY A 100 -1.49 -13.93 13.37
CA GLY A 100 -2.70 -14.51 13.96
C GLY A 100 -3.43 -15.44 13.00
N PRO A 101 -4.53 -16.07 13.44
CA PRO A 101 -5.25 -17.07 12.65
C PRO A 101 -5.74 -16.57 11.29
N VAL A 102 -6.07 -17.50 10.39
CA VAL A 102 -6.68 -17.16 9.09
C VAL A 102 -8.00 -16.40 9.33
N GLY A 103 -8.28 -15.39 8.51
CA GLY A 103 -9.55 -14.67 8.56
C GLY A 103 -9.63 -13.49 9.54
N THR A 104 -8.61 -13.25 10.36
CA THR A 104 -8.64 -12.20 11.41
C THR A 104 -8.35 -10.77 10.92
N GLY A 105 -8.24 -10.55 9.60
CA GLY A 105 -8.08 -9.23 8.99
C GLY A 105 -6.65 -8.74 8.73
N LYS A 106 -5.62 -9.58 8.90
CA LYS A 106 -4.20 -9.18 8.70
C LYS A 106 -3.91 -8.57 7.33
N SER A 107 -4.26 -9.27 6.25
CA SER A 107 -4.06 -8.80 4.87
C SER A 107 -4.87 -7.54 4.58
N PHE A 108 -6.09 -7.46 5.12
CA PHE A 108 -6.93 -6.28 5.01
C PHE A 108 -6.27 -5.06 5.67
N PHE A 109 -5.73 -5.20 6.89
CA PHE A 109 -5.02 -4.12 7.58
C PHE A 109 -3.80 -3.65 6.79
N ALA A 110 -3.02 -4.58 6.25
CA ALA A 110 -1.87 -4.25 5.41
C ALA A 110 -2.31 -3.50 4.14
N GLY A 111 -3.40 -3.92 3.50
CA GLY A 111 -3.99 -3.21 2.36
C GLY A 111 -4.55 -1.82 2.70
N CYS A 112 -5.14 -1.63 3.88
CA CYS A 112 -5.57 -0.31 4.35
C CYS A 112 -4.39 0.64 4.50
N ILE A 113 -3.29 0.17 5.10
CA ILE A 113 -2.05 0.94 5.19
C ILE A 113 -1.54 1.28 3.80
N ALA A 114 -1.49 0.30 2.89
CA ALA A 114 -1.04 0.52 1.53
C ALA A 114 -1.88 1.57 0.79
N ASN A 115 -3.22 1.43 0.81
CA ASN A 115 -4.11 2.38 0.15
C ASN A 115 -3.96 3.79 0.68
N ALA A 116 -3.94 3.96 2.00
CA ALA A 116 -3.86 5.28 2.61
C ALA A 116 -2.52 5.97 2.29
N LEU A 117 -1.40 5.22 2.30
CA LEU A 117 -0.09 5.76 1.92
C LEU A 117 0.01 6.08 0.42
N LEU A 118 -0.56 5.23 -0.44
CA LEU A 118 -0.65 5.51 -1.87
C LEU A 118 -1.47 6.77 -2.15
N GLU A 119 -2.54 7.00 -1.39
CA GLU A 119 -3.37 8.22 -1.44
C GLU A 119 -2.60 9.45 -0.96
N GLN A 120 -1.68 9.30 0.01
CA GLN A 120 -0.80 10.37 0.50
C GLN A 120 0.38 10.73 -0.43
N GLY A 121 0.60 10.01 -1.54
CA GLY A 121 1.76 10.29 -2.42
C GLY A 121 2.87 9.25 -2.38
N GLU A 122 2.85 8.34 -1.41
CA GLU A 122 3.94 7.41 -1.19
C GLU A 122 3.89 6.22 -2.16
N ARG A 123 5.07 5.67 -2.47
CA ARG A 123 5.17 4.44 -3.27
C ARG A 123 5.15 3.25 -2.31
N VAL A 124 4.19 2.36 -2.51
CA VAL A 124 4.02 1.12 -1.73
C VAL A 124 3.90 -0.05 -2.70
N MET A 125 4.51 -1.18 -2.35
CA MET A 125 4.29 -2.45 -3.04
C MET A 125 3.74 -3.46 -2.05
N MET A 126 2.60 -4.07 -2.38
CA MET A 126 2.04 -5.21 -1.67
C MET A 126 2.04 -6.43 -2.59
N THR A 127 2.66 -7.51 -2.13
CA THR A 127 2.80 -8.76 -2.88
C THR A 127 2.88 -9.94 -1.91
N ASN A 128 2.97 -11.17 -2.43
CA ASN A 128 3.32 -12.37 -1.66
C ASN A 128 4.53 -13.06 -2.30
N PHE A 129 5.16 -13.98 -1.58
CA PHE A 129 6.34 -14.65 -2.11
C PHE A 129 6.02 -15.58 -3.28
N SER A 130 4.83 -16.16 -3.36
CA SER A 130 4.41 -16.97 -4.51
C SER A 130 4.46 -16.19 -5.82
N ILE A 131 4.03 -14.92 -5.82
CA ILE A 131 4.13 -14.03 -6.98
C ILE A 131 5.60 -13.72 -7.29
N ILE A 132 6.40 -13.39 -6.28
CA ILE A 132 7.83 -13.07 -6.45
C ILE A 132 8.58 -14.26 -7.06
N LEU A 133 8.37 -15.47 -6.53
CA LEU A 133 9.00 -16.69 -7.02
C LEU A 133 8.59 -17.00 -8.46
N ASN A 134 7.31 -16.85 -8.79
CA ASN A 134 6.84 -17.03 -10.16
C ASN A 134 7.55 -16.07 -11.13
N GLU A 135 7.75 -14.81 -10.76
CA GLU A 135 8.51 -13.86 -11.59
C GLU A 135 9.98 -14.27 -11.77
N MET A 136 10.59 -14.81 -10.71
CA MET A 136 11.99 -15.25 -10.72
C MET A 136 12.25 -16.55 -11.49
N THR A 137 11.23 -17.39 -11.67
CA THR A 137 11.35 -18.66 -12.42
C THR A 137 11.31 -18.49 -13.93
N SER A 138 10.98 -17.29 -14.43
CA SER A 138 11.02 -16.98 -15.86
C SER A 138 12.46 -17.05 -16.41
N TYR A 139 12.65 -17.76 -17.53
CA TYR A 139 13.97 -18.06 -18.10
C TYR A 139 14.78 -16.82 -18.55
N GLN A 140 14.11 -15.68 -18.71
CA GLN A 140 14.69 -14.41 -19.14
C GLN A 140 14.79 -13.38 -17.99
N ALA A 141 14.40 -13.74 -16.78
CA ALA A 141 14.38 -12.83 -15.65
C ALA A 141 15.79 -12.58 -15.09
N ASP A 142 16.20 -11.31 -15.05
CA ASP A 142 17.27 -10.89 -14.15
C ASP A 142 16.72 -10.84 -12.72
N LYS A 143 16.98 -11.93 -11.98
CA LYS A 143 16.53 -12.09 -10.59
C LYS A 143 17.01 -10.97 -9.68
N ASN A 144 18.23 -10.47 -9.89
CA ASN A 144 18.78 -9.39 -9.07
C ASN A 144 18.04 -8.08 -9.34
N GLN A 145 17.72 -7.80 -10.61
CA GLN A 145 16.95 -6.62 -10.96
C GLN A 145 15.52 -6.68 -10.40
N ILE A 146 14.87 -7.85 -10.42
CA ILE A 146 13.54 -8.05 -9.81
C ILE A 146 13.58 -7.75 -8.31
N ILE A 147 14.57 -8.30 -7.59
CA ILE A 147 14.73 -8.05 -6.16
C ILE A 147 14.97 -6.57 -5.90
N GLN A 148 15.88 -5.93 -6.65
CA GLN A 148 16.18 -4.51 -6.47
C GLN A 148 14.94 -3.64 -6.66
N ASN A 149 14.20 -3.85 -7.74
CA ASN A 149 12.95 -3.14 -8.02
C ASN A 149 11.93 -3.33 -6.89
N LEU A 150 11.86 -4.52 -6.30
CA LEU A 150 10.96 -4.83 -5.18
C LEU A 150 11.40 -4.14 -3.88
N VAL A 151 12.70 -4.17 -3.55
CA VAL A 151 13.22 -3.69 -2.28
C VAL A 151 13.47 -2.18 -2.25
N ASP A 152 13.27 -1.46 -3.35
CA ASP A 152 13.43 0.00 -3.45
C ASP A 152 12.16 0.81 -3.15
N TYR A 153 11.02 0.14 -2.97
CA TYR A 153 9.79 0.84 -2.55
C TYR A 153 9.96 1.44 -1.16
N PRO A 154 9.53 2.69 -0.88
CA PRO A 154 9.48 3.25 0.47
C PRO A 154 8.84 2.32 1.50
N LEU A 155 7.78 1.62 1.12
CA LEU A 155 7.17 0.53 1.90
C LEU A 155 7.02 -0.72 1.04
N LEU A 156 7.49 -1.85 1.57
CA LEU A 156 7.24 -3.17 1.01
C LEU A 156 6.34 -3.95 1.99
N ILE A 157 5.27 -4.53 1.46
CA ILE A 157 4.35 -5.40 2.20
C ILE A 157 4.42 -6.79 1.58
N ILE A 158 4.75 -7.77 2.42
CA ILE A 158 4.72 -9.19 2.09
C ILE A 158 3.52 -9.81 2.81
N ASP A 159 2.51 -10.17 2.04
CA ASP A 159 1.31 -10.84 2.52
C ASP A 159 1.51 -12.36 2.58
N ASP A 160 0.97 -12.96 3.63
CA ASP A 160 0.88 -14.40 3.89
C ASP A 160 2.24 -15.14 3.90
N LEU A 161 3.20 -14.60 4.64
CA LEU A 161 4.47 -15.28 4.90
C LEU A 161 4.25 -16.51 5.78
N GLY A 162 4.03 -17.66 5.14
CA GLY A 162 3.95 -18.97 5.79
C GLY A 162 5.19 -19.85 5.54
N ILE A 163 6.29 -19.23 5.09
CA ILE A 163 7.51 -19.83 4.57
C ILE A 163 7.21 -20.87 3.47
N GLU A 164 7.20 -20.39 2.25
CA GLU A 164 6.60 -21.12 1.14
C GLU A 164 7.30 -22.46 0.82
N ARG A 165 6.53 -23.54 0.98
CA ARG A 165 6.72 -24.91 0.46
C ARG A 165 8.18 -25.37 0.29
N ASN A 166 8.93 -25.47 1.40
CA ASN A 166 10.11 -26.33 1.62
C ASN A 166 11.14 -26.47 0.47
N SER A 167 11.23 -25.54 -0.48
CA SER A 167 12.29 -25.56 -1.48
C SER A 167 13.40 -24.63 -1.00
N GLU A 168 14.64 -25.12 -1.02
CA GLU A 168 15.82 -24.33 -0.65
C GLU A 168 15.90 -23.05 -1.49
N PHE A 169 15.51 -23.12 -2.77
CA PHE A 169 15.43 -21.96 -3.65
C PHE A 169 14.45 -20.91 -3.14
N ALA A 170 13.23 -21.28 -2.74
CA ALA A 170 12.26 -20.33 -2.22
C ALA A 170 12.76 -19.65 -0.94
N LEU A 171 13.35 -20.43 -0.03
CA LEU A 171 13.94 -19.92 1.21
C LEU A 171 15.07 -18.93 0.95
N GLU A 172 15.95 -19.23 -0.01
CA GLU A 172 17.03 -18.34 -0.42
C GLU A 172 16.48 -17.01 -0.96
N GLN A 173 15.46 -17.04 -1.82
CA GLN A 173 14.86 -15.81 -2.35
C GLN A 173 14.16 -14.99 -1.27
N VAL A 174 13.45 -15.65 -0.34
CA VAL A 174 12.86 -14.99 0.83
C VAL A 174 13.94 -14.29 1.65
N TYR A 175 15.01 -15.02 1.98
CA TYR A 175 16.14 -14.47 2.71
C TYR A 175 16.74 -13.26 2.00
N ASN A 176 16.97 -13.35 0.68
CA ASN A 176 17.58 -12.27 -0.10
C ASN A 176 16.74 -10.99 -0.10
N VAL A 177 15.41 -11.11 -0.21
CA VAL A 177 14.50 -9.96 -0.15
C VAL A 177 14.53 -9.33 1.25
N ILE A 178 14.41 -10.14 2.30
CA ILE A 178 14.39 -9.65 3.69
C ILE A 178 15.73 -9.03 4.08
N ASP A 179 16.86 -9.66 3.73
CA ASP A 179 18.21 -9.16 4.00
C ASP A 179 18.52 -7.88 3.23
N SER A 180 18.15 -7.81 1.95
CA SER A 180 18.30 -6.58 1.16
C SER A 180 17.50 -5.43 1.76
N ARG A 181 16.31 -5.72 2.29
CA ARG A 181 15.46 -4.73 2.93
C ARG A 181 16.02 -4.26 4.27
N TYR A 182 16.55 -5.20 5.06
CA TYR A 182 17.28 -4.95 6.30
C TYR A 182 18.45 -4.00 6.06
N CYS A 183 19.33 -4.33 5.10
CA CYS A 183 20.50 -3.54 4.76
C CYS A 183 20.15 -2.12 4.27
N LYS A 184 19.02 -1.97 3.55
CA LYS A 184 18.56 -0.67 3.04
C LYS A 184 17.89 0.21 4.09
N MET A 185 17.63 -0.30 5.30
CA MET A 185 16.93 0.43 6.37
C MET A 185 15.58 0.99 5.92
N LEU A 186 14.82 0.20 5.16
CA LEU A 186 13.51 0.59 4.67
C LEU A 186 12.39 -0.28 5.29
N PRO A 187 11.27 0.32 5.73
CA PRO A 187 10.23 -0.41 6.46
C PRO A 187 9.66 -1.60 5.68
N LEU A 188 9.33 -2.65 6.43
CA LEU A 188 8.71 -3.87 5.93
C LEU A 188 7.43 -4.15 6.71
N ILE A 189 6.34 -4.49 6.02
CA ILE A 189 5.18 -5.09 6.67
C ILE A 189 5.09 -6.55 6.22
N VAL A 190 4.92 -7.44 7.18
CA VAL A 190 4.72 -8.88 6.92
C VAL A 190 3.41 -9.30 7.55
N THR A 191 2.60 -10.06 6.81
CA THR A 191 1.47 -10.78 7.40
C THR A 191 1.77 -12.27 7.45
N THR A 192 1.29 -12.97 8.48
CA THR A 192 1.57 -14.40 8.65
C THR A 192 0.55 -15.06 9.58
N ASN A 193 0.30 -16.35 9.36
CA ASN A 193 -0.51 -17.16 10.26
C ASN A 193 0.28 -17.77 11.42
N LEU A 194 1.61 -17.66 11.39
CA LEU A 194 2.50 -18.20 12.42
C LEU A 194 2.53 -17.30 13.65
N GLY A 195 2.53 -17.92 14.82
CA GLY A 195 2.72 -17.25 16.10
C GLY A 195 4.19 -16.92 16.38
N LEU A 196 4.42 -16.01 17.33
CA LEU A 196 5.77 -15.64 17.77
C LEU A 196 6.59 -16.81 18.28
N ASN A 197 5.95 -17.76 18.97
CA ASN A 197 6.64 -18.92 19.52
C ASN A 197 7.15 -19.85 18.40
N GLU A 198 6.39 -19.98 17.32
CA GLU A 198 6.79 -20.79 16.16
C GLU A 198 7.99 -20.14 15.46
N MET A 199 7.98 -18.81 15.26
CA MET A 199 9.10 -18.08 14.65
C MET A 199 10.38 -18.07 15.50
N LYS A 200 10.25 -18.21 16.82
CA LYS A 200 11.36 -18.25 17.77
C LYS A 200 11.75 -19.68 18.19
N SER A 201 11.12 -20.69 17.59
CA SER A 201 11.39 -22.08 17.97
C SER A 201 12.85 -22.44 17.66
N ALA A 202 13.50 -23.10 18.62
CA ALA A 202 14.86 -23.62 18.45
C ALA A 202 14.94 -24.78 17.46
N ASP A 203 13.80 -25.42 17.17
CA ASP A 203 13.69 -26.55 16.24
C ASP A 203 13.71 -26.12 14.76
N LEU A 204 13.62 -24.81 14.49
CA LEU A 204 13.78 -24.27 13.15
C LEU A 204 15.20 -24.46 12.65
N ASP A 205 15.37 -24.76 11.36
CA ASP A 205 16.69 -24.78 10.75
C ASP A 205 17.34 -23.38 10.73
N THR A 206 18.63 -23.35 10.40
CA THR A 206 19.41 -22.10 10.38
C THR A 206 18.89 -21.08 9.36
N ALA A 207 18.29 -21.52 8.25
CA ALA A 207 17.79 -20.61 7.22
C ALA A 207 16.55 -19.85 7.73
N HIS A 208 15.62 -20.58 8.33
CA HIS A 208 14.42 -20.01 8.95
C HIS A 208 14.76 -19.05 10.10
N GLN A 209 15.68 -19.46 10.98
CA GLN A 209 16.13 -18.62 12.10
C GLN A 209 16.68 -17.27 11.62
N ARG A 210 17.47 -17.26 10.54
CA ARG A 210 18.02 -16.01 9.97
C ARG A 210 16.94 -15.10 9.41
N ILE A 211 15.96 -15.66 8.70
CA ILE A 211 14.84 -14.89 8.14
C ILE A 211 14.05 -14.24 9.27
N TYR A 212 13.64 -15.04 10.28
CA TYR A 212 12.83 -14.52 11.38
C TYR A 212 13.57 -13.59 12.30
N SER A 213 14.86 -13.81 12.55
CA SER A 213 15.68 -12.87 13.33
C SER A 213 15.62 -11.47 12.72
N ARG A 214 15.79 -11.33 11.40
CA ARG A 214 15.71 -10.03 10.72
C ARG A 214 14.31 -9.43 10.77
N ILE A 215 13.28 -10.25 10.50
CA ILE A 215 11.89 -9.77 10.55
C ILE A 215 11.56 -9.25 11.96
N LEU A 216 11.93 -9.99 13.01
CA LEU A 216 11.65 -9.60 14.40
C LEU A 216 12.46 -8.38 14.86
N GLU A 217 13.60 -8.09 14.23
CA GLU A 217 14.38 -6.89 14.48
C GLU A 217 13.79 -5.66 13.77
N MET A 218 13.30 -5.83 12.55
CA MET A 218 12.73 -4.75 11.73
C MET A 218 11.28 -4.42 12.07
N CYS A 219 10.51 -5.41 12.53
CA CYS A 219 9.06 -5.31 12.59
C CYS A 219 8.52 -5.44 14.01
N VAL A 220 7.58 -4.55 14.35
CA VAL A 220 6.84 -4.63 15.61
C VAL A 220 5.74 -5.69 15.49
N PRO A 221 5.73 -6.73 16.35
CA PRO A 221 4.71 -7.78 16.31
C PRO A 221 3.34 -7.29 16.80
N ILE A 222 2.32 -7.46 15.96
CA ILE A 222 0.93 -7.15 16.26
C ILE A 222 0.09 -8.41 16.06
N TYR A 223 -0.50 -8.90 17.15
CA TYR A 223 -1.43 -10.02 17.08
C TYR A 223 -2.85 -9.56 16.69
N CYS A 224 -3.32 -10.01 15.53
CA CYS A 224 -4.66 -9.85 15.02
C CYS A 224 -5.47 -11.10 15.36
N GLY A 225 -6.21 -11.05 16.47
CA GLY A 225 -7.21 -12.05 16.84
C GLY A 225 -8.60 -11.70 16.29
N GLY A 226 -9.60 -12.48 16.70
CA GLY A 226 -11.01 -12.29 16.31
C GLY A 226 -11.56 -13.49 15.54
N GLU A 227 -12.81 -13.39 15.13
CA GLU A 227 -13.48 -14.42 14.33
C GLU A 227 -13.00 -14.39 12.87
N ASP A 228 -13.17 -15.53 12.19
CA ASP A 228 -12.80 -15.66 10.77
C ASP A 228 -13.85 -14.96 9.90
N LYS A 229 -13.57 -13.72 9.51
CA LYS A 229 -14.45 -12.91 8.68
C LYS A 229 -14.80 -13.55 7.34
N ARG A 230 -13.92 -14.41 6.81
CA ARG A 230 -14.18 -15.10 5.53
C ARG A 230 -15.30 -16.13 5.67
N LYS A 231 -15.51 -16.67 6.87
CA LYS A 231 -16.65 -17.56 7.16
C LYS A 231 -17.96 -16.79 7.25
N GLU A 232 -17.96 -15.65 7.94
CA GLU A 232 -19.13 -14.76 8.03
C GLU A 232 -19.62 -14.33 6.63
N GLU A 233 -18.73 -13.82 5.78
CA GLU A 233 -19.05 -13.45 4.40
C GLU A 233 -19.56 -14.64 3.57
N GLY A 234 -19.03 -15.85 3.83
CA GLY A 234 -19.47 -17.08 3.19
C GLY A 234 -20.91 -17.42 3.56
N THR A 235 -21.26 -17.30 4.84
CA THR A 235 -22.61 -17.53 5.35
C THR A 235 -23.60 -16.49 4.81
N GLU A 236 -23.22 -15.22 4.75
CA GLU A 236 -24.06 -14.16 4.17
C GLU A 236 -24.35 -14.39 2.69
N LYS A 237 -23.35 -14.80 1.90
CA LYS A 237 -23.52 -15.14 0.48
C LYS A 237 -24.46 -16.33 0.30
N LEU A 238 -24.38 -17.33 1.17
CA LEU A 238 -25.31 -18.47 1.14
C LEU A 238 -26.76 -18.03 1.39
N VAL A 239 -26.98 -17.14 2.36
CA VAL A 239 -28.32 -16.57 2.64
C VAL A 239 -28.83 -15.76 1.45
N GLN A 240 -27.99 -14.93 0.83
CA GLN A 240 -28.36 -14.16 -0.37
C GLN A 240 -28.73 -15.06 -1.54
N VAL A 241 -27.94 -16.10 -1.79
CA VAL A 241 -28.21 -17.08 -2.85
C VAL A 241 -29.50 -17.84 -2.57
N GLN A 242 -29.75 -18.27 -1.33
CA GLN A 242 -31.01 -18.90 -0.94
C GLN A 242 -32.19 -17.97 -1.25
N ASN A 243 -32.14 -16.70 -0.82
CA ASN A 243 -33.19 -15.72 -1.06
C ASN A 243 -33.45 -15.47 -2.57
N LEU A 244 -32.42 -15.55 -3.42
CA LEU A 244 -32.54 -15.39 -4.86
C LEU A 244 -33.06 -16.64 -5.59
N ILE A 245 -32.87 -17.83 -5.02
CA ILE A 245 -33.32 -19.10 -5.61
C ILE A 245 -34.74 -19.45 -5.16
N THR A 246 -35.13 -19.06 -3.94
CA THR A 246 -36.47 -19.35 -3.38
C THR A 246 -37.46 -18.20 -3.50
N GLY A 247 -37.03 -17.03 -4.00
CA GLY A 247 -37.89 -15.87 -4.30
C GLY A 247 -38.23 -15.81 -5.79
#